data_AF-A0A9W8MKY4-F1
#
_entry.id   AF-A0A9W8MKY4-F1
#
_cell.length_a   1.000
_cell.length_b   1.000
_cell.length_c   1.000
_cell.angle_alpha   90.00
_cell.angle_beta   90.00
_cell.angle_gamma   90.00
#
_symmetry.space_group_name_H-M   'P 1'
#
loop_
_entity.id
_entity.type
_entity.pdbx_description
1 polymer ?
#
loop_
_entity_poly.entity_id
_entity_poly.type
_entity_poly.pdbx_seq_one_letter_code
_entity_poly.pdbx_strand_id
1 'polypeptide(L)'
;MGLDKDYQEIKTIVQETITQMNGAELIVVRSVVRDLKRAEMTIEISTNEGADWLKREDRATVMATQLGASLKEQRFPVIVQFTPVTFDPERDLPEMAETNSIAEDQLLNARWIKPIGRRNQHQ
;
A
#
# COMPACT_ATOMS: atom_id res chain seq x y z
N MET A 1 -4.88 -8.55 -28.69
CA MET A 1 -4.72 -9.96 -28.27
C MET A 1 -3.45 -10.19 -27.41
N GLY A 2 -2.78 -9.14 -26.89
CA GLY A 2 -1.51 -9.28 -26.15
C GLY A 2 -1.56 -8.96 -24.64
N LEU A 3 -2.63 -8.33 -24.13
CA LEU A 3 -2.69 -7.90 -22.72
C LEU A 3 -2.96 -9.03 -21.73
N ASP A 4 -3.70 -10.06 -22.13
CA ASP A 4 -4.08 -11.19 -21.26
C ASP A 4 -2.91 -12.17 -21.06
N LYS A 5 -2.08 -12.35 -22.09
CA LYS A 5 -0.91 -13.25 -22.03
C LYS A 5 0.13 -12.75 -21.03
N ASP A 6 0.43 -11.44 -21.06
CA ASP A 6 1.35 -10.80 -20.12
C ASP A 6 0.85 -10.86 -18.66
N TYR A 7 -0.47 -10.70 -18.46
CA TYR A 7 -1.06 -10.81 -17.12
C TYR A 7 -0.92 -12.23 -16.54
N GLN A 8 -1.22 -13.26 -17.33
CA GLN A 8 -1.10 -14.65 -16.88
C GLN A 8 0.36 -15.04 -16.63
N GLU A 9 1.30 -14.53 -17.44
CA GLU A 9 2.73 -14.73 -17.23
C GLU A 9 3.18 -14.15 -15.89
N ILE A 10 2.86 -12.88 -15.62
CA ILE A 10 3.21 -12.23 -14.34
C ILE A 10 2.56 -12.96 -13.17
N LYS A 11 1.28 -13.31 -13.28
CA LYS A 11 0.59 -14.05 -12.22
C LYS A 11 1.25 -15.39 -11.93
N THR A 12 1.71 -16.09 -12.97
CA THR A 12 2.46 -17.34 -12.84
C THR A 12 3.78 -17.12 -12.12
N ILE A 13 4.58 -16.13 -12.54
CA ILE A 13 5.87 -15.79 -11.89
C ILE A 13 5.66 -15.45 -10.41
N VAL A 14 4.64 -14.66 -10.09
CA VAL A 14 4.29 -14.31 -8.71
C VAL A 14 3.98 -15.57 -7.90
N GLN A 15 3.12 -16.46 -8.42
CA GLN A 15 2.73 -17.67 -7.71
C GLN A 15 3.90 -18.65 -7.52
N GLU A 16 4.73 -18.83 -8.54
CA GLU A 16 5.93 -19.68 -8.48
C GLU A 16 6.92 -19.14 -7.45
N THR A 17 7.17 -17.82 -7.47
CA THR A 17 8.07 -17.18 -6.52
C THR A 17 7.56 -17.30 -5.09
N ILE A 18 6.26 -17.09 -4.85
CA ILE A 18 5.63 -17.33 -3.53
C ILE A 18 5.84 -18.77 -3.08
N THR A 19 5.67 -19.73 -3.99
CA THR A 19 5.82 -21.16 -3.69
C THR A 19 7.27 -21.51 -3.34
N GLN A 20 8.24 -21.00 -4.11
CA GLN A 20 9.68 -21.20 -3.85
C GLN A 20 10.12 -20.65 -2.49
N MET A 21 9.50 -19.55 -2.04
CA MET A 21 9.76 -18.94 -0.75
C MET A 21 8.98 -19.59 0.42
N ASN A 22 8.22 -20.67 0.17
CA ASN A 22 7.33 -21.33 1.15
C ASN A 22 6.21 -20.41 1.70
N GLY A 23 5.71 -19.49 0.87
CA GLY A 23 4.63 -18.57 1.22
C GLY A 23 3.24 -19.00 0.74
N ALA A 24 3.13 -20.11 0.01
CA ALA A 24 1.90 -20.51 -0.68
C ALA A 24 0.70 -20.74 0.24
N GLU A 25 0.93 -21.12 1.50
CA GLU A 25 -0.13 -21.30 2.50
C GLU A 25 -0.55 -19.98 3.19
N LEU A 26 0.25 -18.91 3.05
CA LEU A 26 0.05 -17.64 3.74
C LEU A 26 -0.41 -16.51 2.81
N ILE A 27 -0.09 -16.59 1.52
CA ILE A 27 -0.39 -15.55 0.54
C ILE A 27 -1.51 -15.96 -0.40
N VAL A 28 -2.56 -15.15 -0.42
CA VAL A 28 -3.57 -15.16 -1.46
C VAL A 28 -3.44 -13.89 -2.28
N VAL A 29 -2.99 -14.00 -3.53
CA VAL A 29 -2.92 -12.86 -4.46
C VAL A 29 -4.34 -12.49 -4.89
N ARG A 30 -4.78 -11.28 -4.55
CA ARG A 30 -6.09 -10.75 -4.91
C ARG A 30 -6.11 -10.28 -6.36
N SER A 31 -5.10 -9.51 -6.74
CA SER A 31 -5.01 -8.90 -8.05
C SER A 31 -3.55 -8.62 -8.44
N VAL A 32 -3.30 -8.59 -9.74
CA VAL A 32 -2.05 -8.12 -10.33
C VAL A 32 -2.42 -7.12 -11.42
N VAL A 33 -1.94 -5.90 -11.29
CA VAL A 33 -2.22 -4.82 -12.23
C VAL A 33 -0.92 -4.27 -12.77
N ARG A 34 -0.77 -4.24 -14.10
CA ARG A 34 0.38 -3.60 -14.76
C ARG A 34 -0.09 -2.34 -15.47
N ASP A 35 0.49 -1.20 -15.11
CA ASP A 35 0.35 0.06 -15.83
C ASP A 35 1.53 0.20 -16.81
N LEU A 36 1.28 -0.12 -18.08
CA LEU A 36 2.29 0.00 -19.14
C LEU A 36 2.69 1.46 -19.42
N LYS A 37 1.83 2.44 -19.16
CA LYS A 37 2.14 3.86 -19.40
C LYS A 37 3.11 4.38 -18.35
N ARG A 38 2.97 3.90 -17.10
CA ARG A 38 3.83 4.27 -15.97
C ARG A 38 5.00 3.32 -15.77
N ALA A 39 5.02 2.19 -16.48
CA ALA A 39 5.93 1.08 -16.23
C ALA A 39 5.87 0.60 -14.77
N GLU A 40 4.67 0.62 -14.18
CA GLU A 40 4.43 0.22 -12.79
C GLU A 40 3.65 -1.10 -12.75
N MET A 41 3.91 -1.90 -11.71
CA MET A 41 3.16 -3.12 -11.41
C MET A 41 2.70 -3.05 -9.96
N THR A 42 1.45 -3.41 -9.72
CA THR A 42 0.84 -3.50 -8.39
C THR A 42 0.36 -4.92 -8.17
N ILE A 43 0.82 -5.54 -7.08
CA ILE A 43 0.38 -6.86 -6.64
C ILE A 43 -0.39 -6.65 -5.33
N GLU A 44 -1.64 -7.05 -5.31
CA GLU A 44 -2.49 -6.92 -4.14
C GLU A 44 -2.58 -8.26 -3.42
N ILE A 45 -2.27 -8.27 -2.12
CA ILE A 45 -2.37 -9.45 -1.25
C ILE A 45 -3.66 -9.35 -0.44
N SER A 46 -4.39 -10.47 -0.34
CA SER A 46 -5.74 -10.50 0.26
C SER A 46 -5.74 -10.48 1.78
N THR A 47 -4.60 -10.79 2.42
CA THR A 47 -4.47 -10.96 3.86
C THR A 47 -3.34 -10.08 4.41
N ASN A 48 -3.52 -9.59 5.63
CA ASN A 48 -2.48 -8.82 6.32
C ASN A 48 -1.28 -9.72 6.62
N GLU A 49 -1.52 -10.97 7.01
CA GLU A 49 -0.48 -11.96 7.30
C GLU A 49 0.38 -12.24 6.07
N GLY A 50 -0.23 -12.34 4.89
CA GLY A 50 0.48 -12.53 3.63
C GLY A 50 1.30 -11.30 3.24
N ALA A 51 0.74 -10.10 3.44
CA ALA A 51 1.46 -8.85 3.20
C ALA A 51 2.67 -8.69 4.16
N ASP A 52 2.48 -8.99 5.44
CA ASP A 52 3.54 -8.93 6.45
C ASP A 52 4.61 -9.99 6.19
N TRP A 53 4.21 -11.20 5.80
CA TRP A 53 5.15 -12.23 5.39
C TRP A 53 6.02 -11.78 4.21
N LEU A 54 5.46 -11.04 3.25
CA LEU A 54 6.20 -10.57 2.06
C LEU A 54 7.17 -9.43 2.40
N LYS A 55 6.84 -8.63 3.41
CA LYS A 55 7.69 -7.53 3.92
C LYS A 55 8.85 -8.01 4.80
N ARG A 56 8.85 -9.27 5.25
CA ARG A 56 9.93 -9.81 6.08
C ARG A 56 11.16 -10.13 5.25
N GLU A 57 12.32 -9.93 5.86
CA GLU A 57 13.63 -10.29 5.28
C GLU A 57 13.83 -9.61 3.91
N ASP A 58 14.26 -10.37 2.91
CA ASP A 58 14.54 -9.92 1.55
C ASP A 58 13.45 -10.37 0.54
N ARG A 59 12.32 -10.91 1.01
CA ARG A 59 11.31 -11.57 0.15
C ARG A 59 10.69 -10.64 -0.88
N ALA A 60 10.39 -9.40 -0.50
CA ALA A 60 9.91 -8.39 -1.44
C ALA A 60 10.97 -8.10 -2.53
N THR A 61 12.25 -8.10 -2.17
CA THR A 61 13.36 -7.86 -3.09
C THR A 61 13.56 -9.05 -4.04
N VAL A 62 13.44 -10.28 -3.52
CA VAL A 62 13.45 -11.50 -4.33
C VAL A 62 12.30 -11.48 -5.34
N MET A 63 11.09 -11.16 -4.89
CA MET A 63 9.92 -11.01 -5.77
C MET A 63 10.16 -9.96 -6.86
N ALA A 64 10.65 -8.78 -6.51
CA ALA A 64 10.95 -7.73 -7.47
C ALA A 64 12.02 -8.16 -8.48
N THR A 65 13.06 -8.87 -8.03
CA THR A 65 14.12 -9.41 -8.90
C THR A 65 13.57 -10.43 -9.90
N GLN A 66 12.72 -11.36 -9.47
CA GLN A 66 12.09 -12.34 -10.38
C GLN A 66 11.18 -11.67 -11.42
N LEU A 67 10.60 -10.53 -11.07
CA LEU A 67 9.76 -9.74 -11.97
C LEU A 67 10.57 -8.76 -12.84
N GLY A 68 11.90 -8.71 -12.70
CA GLY A 68 12.74 -7.73 -13.39
C GLY A 68 12.39 -6.28 -13.03
N ALA A 69 11.92 -6.06 -11.80
CA ALA A 69 11.42 -4.79 -11.31
C ALA A 69 12.23 -4.29 -10.10
N SER A 70 12.10 -3.00 -9.79
CA SER A 70 12.59 -2.41 -8.55
C SER A 70 11.43 -2.14 -7.59
N LEU A 71 11.62 -2.41 -6.31
CA LEU A 71 10.69 -1.96 -5.29
C LEU A 71 10.69 -0.44 -5.20
N LYS A 72 9.50 0.14 -5.08
CA LYS A 72 9.30 1.56 -4.88
C LYS A 72 8.41 1.73 -3.66
N GLU A 73 8.94 2.38 -2.62
CA GLU A 73 8.12 2.81 -1.50
C GLU A 73 7.13 3.87 -1.98
N GLN A 74 5.86 3.65 -1.69
CA GLN A 74 4.79 4.54 -2.08
C GLN A 74 3.99 5.00 -0.87
N ARG A 75 3.79 6.31 -0.80
CA ARG A 75 2.96 6.97 0.20
C ARG A 75 1.58 7.16 -0.39
N PHE A 76 0.54 6.81 0.37
CA PHE A 76 -0.84 6.92 -0.07
C PHE A 76 -1.56 8.00 0.75
N PRO A 77 -2.20 8.98 0.10
CA PRO A 77 -3.10 9.88 0.82
C PRO A 77 -4.34 9.11 1.25
N VAL A 78 -4.65 9.16 2.55
CA VAL A 78 -5.87 8.59 3.11
C VAL A 78 -6.85 9.72 3.44
N ILE A 79 -8.13 9.51 3.16
CA ILE A 79 -9.21 10.43 3.55
C ILE A 79 -9.88 9.86 4.79
N VAL A 80 -9.80 10.60 5.89
CA VAL A 80 -10.53 10.30 7.12
C VAL A 80 -11.84 11.07 7.12
N GLN A 81 -12.95 10.38 7.37
CA GLN A 81 -14.28 10.97 7.47
C GLN A 81 -14.65 11.18 8.93
N PHE A 82 -15.60 12.09 9.19
CA PHE A 82 -16.11 12.40 10.54
C PHE A 82 -15.04 12.91 11.53
N THR A 83 -13.97 13.51 11.01
CA THR A 83 -12.96 14.17 11.84
C THR A 83 -13.59 15.37 12.59
N PRO A 84 -13.46 15.45 13.92
CA PRO A 84 -13.94 16.59 14.69
C PRO A 84 -13.41 17.92 14.15
N VAL A 85 -14.24 18.95 14.10
CA VAL A 85 -13.81 20.28 13.62
C VAL A 85 -12.74 20.93 14.51
N THR A 86 -12.61 20.44 15.75
CA THR A 86 -11.59 20.82 16.72
C THR A 86 -10.22 20.18 16.46
N PHE A 87 -10.14 19.22 15.52
CA PHE A 87 -8.89 18.55 15.16
C PHE A 87 -7.92 19.53 14.49
N ASP A 88 -6.74 19.63 15.09
CA ASP A 88 -5.61 20.39 14.61
C ASP A 88 -4.49 19.41 14.20
N PRO A 89 -4.24 19.23 12.88
CA PRO A 89 -3.20 18.34 12.38
C PRO A 89 -1.79 18.63 12.89
N GLU A 90 -1.49 19.85 13.34
CA GLU A 90 -0.15 20.18 13.86
C GLU A 90 -0.01 19.76 15.33
N ARG A 91 -1.10 19.87 16.11
CA ARG A 91 -1.11 19.55 17.54
C ARG A 91 -1.44 18.09 17.82
N ASP A 92 -2.44 17.55 17.13
CA ASP A 92 -3.11 16.29 17.51
C ASP A 92 -2.53 15.06 16.80
N LEU A 93 -1.70 15.25 15.76
CA LEU A 93 -1.14 14.15 14.97
C LEU A 93 -0.24 13.19 15.77
N PRO A 94 0.67 13.67 16.66
CA PRO A 94 1.51 12.76 17.46
C PRO A 94 0.69 11.87 18.40
N GLU A 95 -0.27 12.44 19.13
CA GLU A 95 -1.16 11.70 20.04
C GLU A 95 -2.02 10.68 19.29
N MET A 96 -2.53 11.07 18.11
CA MET A 96 -3.29 10.16 17.26
C MET A 96 -2.42 8.99 16.77
N ALA A 97 -1.17 9.25 16.38
CA ALA A 97 -0.25 8.19 15.95
C ALA A 97 0.04 7.21 17.10
N GLU A 98 0.36 7.73 18.29
CA GLU A 98 0.61 6.94 19.50
C GLU A 98 -0.61 6.09 19.88
N THR A 99 -1.79 6.71 19.98
CA THR A 99 -3.03 6.03 20.37
C THR A 99 -3.41 4.91 19.41
N ASN A 100 -3.06 5.03 18.13
CA ASN A 100 -3.35 4.03 17.10
C ASN A 100 -2.16 3.11 16.79
N SER A 101 -1.07 3.16 17.57
CA SER A 101 0.15 2.36 17.35
C SER A 101 0.72 2.52 15.93
N ILE A 102 0.61 3.73 15.36
CA ILE A 102 1.18 4.08 14.06
C ILE A 102 2.59 4.61 14.31
N ALA A 103 3.58 4.00 13.66
CA ALA A 103 4.96 4.46 13.78
C ALA A 103 5.14 5.85 13.13
N GLU A 104 6.07 6.66 13.66
CA GLU A 104 6.29 8.04 13.21
C GLU A 104 6.62 8.15 11.71
N ASP A 105 7.25 7.12 11.14
CA ASP A 105 7.61 7.04 9.72
C ASP A 105 6.43 6.62 8.81
N GLN A 106 5.35 6.09 9.38
CA GLN A 106 4.15 5.66 8.65
C GLN A 106 3.12 6.79 8.46
N LEU A 107 3.12 7.80 9.33
CA LEU A 107 2.21 8.94 9.26
C LEU A 107 2.98 10.27 9.13
N LEU A 108 3.17 10.69 7.89
CA LEU A 108 4.10 11.77 7.57
C LEU A 108 3.53 13.18 7.76
N ASN A 109 2.25 13.35 7.45
CA ASN A 109 1.53 14.60 7.68
C ASN A 109 0.02 14.35 7.62
N ALA A 110 -0.74 15.27 8.20
CA ALA A 110 -2.16 15.40 7.94
C ALA A 110 -2.48 16.85 7.59
N ARG A 111 -3.50 17.03 6.76
CA ARG A 111 -4.08 18.33 6.45
C ARG A 111 -5.54 18.17 6.13
N TRP A 112 -6.32 19.19 6.43
CA TRP A 112 -7.69 19.24 6.00
C TRP A 112 -7.80 19.37 4.47
N ILE A 113 -8.68 18.56 3.87
CA ILE A 113 -8.96 18.62 2.43
C ILE A 113 -9.50 20.00 2.02
N LYS A 114 -10.29 20.63 2.91
CA LYS A 114 -10.77 22.00 2.76
C LYS A 114 -10.11 22.90 3.81
N PRO A 115 -9.38 23.96 3.40
CA PRO A 115 -8.81 24.92 4.35
C PRO A 115 -9.93 25.64 5.11
N ILE A 116 -9.64 26.09 6.32
CA ILE A 116 -10.63 26.66 7.26
C ILE A 116 -11.48 27.75 6.60
N GLY A 117 -10.86 28.67 5.85
CA GLY A 117 -11.57 29.75 5.16
C GLY A 117 -12.53 29.32 4.05
N ARG A 118 -12.54 28.03 3.69
CA ARG A 118 -13.48 27.42 2.73
C ARG A 118 -14.43 26.41 3.40
N ARG A 119 -14.36 26.25 4.72
CA ARG A 119 -15.36 25.50 5.49
C ARG A 119 -16.53 26.45 5.74
N ASN A 120 -17.75 26.00 5.45
CA ASN A 120 -18.94 26.84 5.58
C ASN A 120 -19.06 27.36 7.03
N GLN A 121 -19.20 28.68 7.19
CA GLN A 121 -19.28 29.38 8.49
C GLN A 121 -20.60 29.14 9.27
N HIS A 122 -21.41 28.14 8.91
CA HIS A 122 -22.79 27.98 9.39
C HIS A 122 -23.10 26.54 9.85
N GLN A 123 -22.25 25.93 10.68
CA GLN A 123 -22.63 24.76 11.49
C GLN A 123 -22.60 25.11 12.97
#